data_AF-A0A923XFR4-F1
#
_entry.id   AF-A0A923XFR4-F1
#
_cell.length_a   1.000
_cell.length_b   1.000
_cell.length_c   1.000
_cell.angle_alpha   90.00
_cell.angle_beta   90.00
_cell.angle_gamma   90.00
#
_symmetry.space_group_name_H-M   'P 1'
#
loop_
_entity.id
_entity.type
_entity.pdbx_description
1 polymer ?
#
loop_
_entity_poly.entity_id
_entity_poly.type
_entity_poly.pdbx_seq_one_letter_code
_entity_poly.pdbx_strand_id
1 'polypeptide(L)'
;MATKLKHVDVVTVGVGLTGAIMAKELAAAGLTVVGLERGQPRDTVPDFQGPNQHDELRFSVRKALMQDNTKEAITARNNIDQQALPMRRWESFLPATGVGGAAVHWNGQTYRFNPTDFIYKSHHEKRYGKKFMDSDLRVQDWGVTYDDLETHYDRFEYLCGTGGIAGNIKGKIQPGGNPYEGWRSREYPNPALKEPYFAALFRKAATDMGYKPFPQPASNMSREYTNPEGLKMMPCSFCGFCERYGCEHFAKASPQTIILPVALKNPNYEMRTGCQVLKVNLDSTKTKAVSVTYVDSAGREFEQPADLVLITAFSLNNVRLMLLSGIGKPYDPKTEEGVVGKNYTYQTTGSVNVFYDETKNINPFMASGANGVLIDDFASDNFDHAPHNFVGGAYIGAISTNGRPIENHPVPPGTP
;
A
#
# COMPACT_ATOMS: atom_id res chain seq x y z
N MET A 1 -35.97 3.97 9.62
CA MET A 1 -35.93 2.81 8.70
C MET A 1 -35.12 3.22 7.48
N ALA A 2 -34.20 2.38 7.01
CA ALA A 2 -33.38 2.67 5.84
C ALA A 2 -34.23 2.88 4.58
N THR A 3 -33.82 3.83 3.73
CA THR A 3 -34.41 3.97 2.39
C THR A 3 -33.79 2.93 1.47
N LYS A 4 -34.61 1.99 0.96
CA LYS A 4 -34.14 0.96 0.03
C LYS A 4 -34.00 1.52 -1.38
N LEU A 5 -32.80 1.40 -1.94
CA LEU A 5 -32.47 1.86 -3.28
C LEU A 5 -32.71 0.76 -4.33
N LYS A 6 -32.60 1.13 -5.61
CA LYS A 6 -32.63 0.17 -6.72
C LYS A 6 -31.44 -0.79 -6.62
N HIS A 7 -31.66 -2.05 -6.99
CA HIS A 7 -30.62 -3.07 -7.08
C HIS A 7 -29.54 -2.68 -8.09
N VAL A 8 -28.31 -3.12 -7.82
CA VAL A 8 -27.13 -3.05 -8.71
C VAL A 8 -26.40 -4.39 -8.68
N ASP A 9 -25.57 -4.69 -9.65
CA ASP A 9 -24.84 -5.96 -9.69
C ASP A 9 -23.76 -6.01 -8.59
N VAL A 10 -23.03 -4.91 -8.40
CA VAL A 10 -21.86 -4.86 -7.50
C VAL A 10 -21.85 -3.61 -6.63
N VAL A 11 -21.49 -3.78 -5.36
CA VAL A 11 -21.09 -2.68 -4.47
C VAL A 11 -19.63 -2.85 -4.05
N THR A 12 -18.82 -1.81 -4.23
CA THR A 12 -17.48 -1.71 -3.61
C THR A 12 -17.55 -0.85 -2.34
N VAL A 13 -17.00 -1.36 -1.24
CA VAL A 13 -16.91 -0.65 0.04
C VAL A 13 -15.52 -0.01 0.14
N GLY A 14 -15.45 1.29 -0.08
CA GLY A 14 -14.23 2.09 -0.17
C GLY A 14 -13.78 2.30 -1.61
N VAL A 15 -13.40 3.53 -1.94
CA VAL A 15 -12.92 3.92 -3.28
C VAL A 15 -11.42 4.18 -3.22
N GLY A 16 -10.69 3.23 -2.63
CA GLY A 16 -9.24 3.14 -2.69
C GLY A 16 -8.75 2.47 -3.97
N LEU A 17 -7.46 2.19 -4.06
CA LEU A 17 -6.84 1.57 -5.24
C LEU A 17 -7.48 0.25 -5.66
N THR A 18 -7.67 -0.69 -4.72
CA THR A 18 -8.31 -1.98 -4.99
C THR A 18 -9.77 -1.82 -5.43
N GLY A 19 -10.53 -0.98 -4.73
CA GLY A 19 -11.94 -0.73 -5.05
C GLY A 19 -12.12 -0.06 -6.40
N ALA A 20 -11.25 0.89 -6.76
CA ALA A 20 -11.28 1.59 -8.03
C ALA A 20 -10.91 0.69 -9.21
N ILE A 21 -9.89 -0.17 -9.06
CA ILE A 21 -9.53 -1.16 -10.09
C ILE A 21 -10.70 -2.12 -10.30
N MET A 22 -11.24 -2.73 -9.24
CA MET A 22 -12.35 -3.67 -9.39
C MET A 22 -13.60 -3.01 -9.97
N ALA A 23 -13.95 -1.81 -9.54
CA ALA A 23 -15.10 -1.08 -10.06
C ALA A 23 -14.94 -0.79 -11.57
N LYS A 24 -13.75 -0.35 -12.01
CA LYS A 24 -13.47 -0.12 -13.42
C LYS A 24 -13.63 -1.40 -14.24
N GLU A 25 -13.00 -2.50 -13.81
CA GLU A 25 -13.03 -3.76 -14.55
C GLU A 25 -14.45 -4.34 -14.65
N LEU A 26 -15.20 -4.33 -13.55
CA LEU A 26 -16.57 -4.85 -13.50
C LEU A 26 -17.54 -3.98 -14.29
N ALA A 27 -17.42 -2.65 -14.21
CA ALA A 27 -18.23 -1.74 -15.02
C ALA A 27 -17.92 -1.87 -16.52
N ALA A 28 -16.65 -2.08 -16.89
CA ALA A 28 -16.24 -2.33 -18.27
C ALA A 28 -16.76 -3.68 -18.80
N ALA A 29 -16.98 -4.66 -17.91
CA ALA A 29 -17.64 -5.93 -18.24
C ALA A 29 -19.16 -5.82 -18.37
N GLY A 30 -19.75 -4.63 -18.21
CA GLY A 30 -21.18 -4.38 -18.38
C GLY A 30 -22.02 -4.45 -17.10
N LEU A 31 -21.40 -4.67 -15.94
CA LEU A 31 -22.10 -4.71 -14.65
C LEU A 31 -22.37 -3.30 -14.12
N THR A 32 -23.53 -3.11 -13.49
CA THR A 32 -23.85 -1.90 -12.72
C THR A 32 -23.12 -1.92 -11.37
N VAL A 33 -22.28 -0.91 -11.13
CA VAL A 33 -21.38 -0.86 -9.97
C VAL A 33 -21.58 0.43 -9.19
N VAL A 34 -21.75 0.32 -7.88
CA VAL A 34 -21.75 1.46 -6.95
C VAL A 34 -20.54 1.40 -6.03
N GLY A 35 -19.69 2.43 -6.07
CA GLY A 35 -18.60 2.61 -5.13
C GLY A 35 -18.98 3.54 -3.98
N LEU A 36 -18.95 3.04 -2.74
CA LEU A 36 -19.29 3.79 -1.54
C LEU A 36 -18.01 4.20 -0.80
N GLU A 37 -17.73 5.50 -0.75
CA GLU A 37 -16.59 6.07 -0.01
C GLU A 37 -17.08 6.87 1.20
N ARG A 38 -16.54 6.54 2.38
CA ARG A 38 -16.90 7.23 3.64
C ARG A 38 -16.42 8.67 3.70
N GLY A 39 -15.28 8.96 3.08
CA GLY A 39 -14.67 10.27 3.12
C GLY A 39 -15.12 11.18 1.97
N GLN A 40 -14.45 12.33 1.91
CA GLN A 40 -14.76 13.38 0.95
C GLN A 40 -14.31 13.02 -0.48
N PRO A 41 -14.96 13.58 -1.52
CA PRO A 41 -14.40 13.58 -2.87
C PRO A 41 -13.08 14.34 -2.86
N ARG A 42 -12.11 13.87 -3.65
CA ARG A 42 -10.79 14.50 -3.80
C ARG A 42 -10.20 14.18 -5.17
N ASP A 43 -9.55 15.16 -5.78
CA ASP A 43 -8.78 14.98 -7.01
C ASP A 43 -7.45 15.75 -6.95
N THR A 44 -6.55 15.52 -7.91
CA THR A 44 -5.29 16.24 -8.02
C THR A 44 -5.52 17.75 -8.10
N VAL A 45 -6.52 18.16 -8.89
CA VAL A 45 -7.00 19.54 -8.98
C VAL A 45 -8.47 19.55 -8.56
N PRO A 46 -8.87 20.37 -7.56
CA PRO A 46 -8.07 21.40 -6.89
C PRO A 46 -7.35 20.95 -5.60
N ASP A 47 -7.61 19.75 -5.09
CA ASP A 47 -7.32 19.44 -3.67
C ASP A 47 -5.83 19.30 -3.35
N PHE A 48 -5.01 18.88 -4.31
CA PHE A 48 -3.56 18.69 -4.13
C PHE A 48 -2.74 19.76 -4.82
N GLN A 49 -3.30 20.92 -5.15
CA GLN A 49 -2.55 22.01 -5.78
C GLN A 49 -1.61 22.70 -4.78
N GLY A 50 -0.38 22.96 -5.21
CA GLY A 50 0.52 23.90 -4.55
C GLY A 50 -0.04 25.33 -4.52
N PRO A 51 0.33 26.14 -3.51
CA PRO A 51 1.24 25.81 -2.41
C PRO A 51 0.56 25.06 -1.25
N ASN A 52 -0.77 24.95 -1.23
CA ASN A 52 -1.52 24.36 -0.11
C ASN A 52 -1.14 22.89 0.15
N GLN A 53 -0.71 22.18 -0.90
CA GLN A 53 -0.25 20.80 -0.77
C GLN A 53 1.05 20.66 0.01
N HIS A 54 1.83 21.73 0.20
CA HIS A 54 3.08 21.73 0.96
C HIS A 54 2.91 22.11 2.43
N ASP A 55 1.69 22.10 2.95
CA ASP A 55 1.39 22.37 4.37
C ASP A 55 1.71 21.16 5.26
N GLU A 56 2.91 21.15 5.85
CA GLU A 56 3.34 20.12 6.80
C GLU A 56 2.51 20.05 8.07
N LEU A 57 2.01 21.17 8.57
CA LEU A 57 1.17 21.17 9.76
C LEU A 57 -0.13 20.42 9.49
N ARG A 58 -0.74 20.63 8.31
CA ARG A 58 -1.98 19.98 7.91
C ARG A 58 -1.80 18.49 7.63
N PHE A 59 -0.84 18.12 6.80
CA PHE A 59 -0.75 16.75 6.27
C PHE A 59 0.16 15.85 7.11
N SER A 60 1.28 16.40 7.55
CA SER A 60 2.32 15.64 8.23
C SER A 60 2.09 15.55 9.73
N VAL A 61 1.73 16.66 10.38
CA VAL A 61 1.47 16.70 11.83
C VAL A 61 0.02 16.32 12.14
N ARG A 62 -0.96 16.95 11.48
CA ARG A 62 -2.40 16.76 11.74
C ARG A 62 -3.04 15.63 10.93
N LYS A 63 -2.29 14.98 10.04
CA LYS A 63 -2.72 13.78 9.29
C LYS A 63 -4.04 13.95 8.53
N ALA A 64 -4.24 15.09 7.85
CA ALA A 64 -5.53 15.42 7.21
C ALA A 64 -6.03 14.44 6.12
N LEU A 65 -5.18 13.54 5.61
CA LEU A 65 -5.56 12.48 4.66
C LEU A 65 -5.88 11.14 5.34
N MET A 66 -5.66 11.02 6.65
CA MET A 66 -5.88 9.81 7.43
C MET A 66 -7.25 9.83 8.11
N GLN A 67 -7.69 8.66 8.58
CA GLN A 67 -8.88 8.51 9.40
C GLN A 67 -8.78 9.39 10.65
N ASP A 68 -9.79 10.20 10.88
CA ASP A 68 -9.90 11.03 12.08
C ASP A 68 -10.28 10.17 13.29
N ASN A 69 -9.30 9.87 14.12
CA ASN A 69 -9.47 9.05 15.32
C ASN A 69 -10.20 9.78 16.47
N THR A 70 -10.47 11.08 16.35
CA THR A 70 -11.38 11.79 17.25
C THR A 70 -12.85 11.48 16.96
N LYS A 71 -13.15 11.10 15.71
CA LYS A 71 -14.49 10.69 15.25
C LYS A 71 -14.68 9.18 15.32
N GLU A 72 -13.68 8.42 14.91
CA GLU A 72 -13.69 6.95 14.93
C GLU A 72 -12.47 6.43 15.70
N ALA A 73 -12.62 6.33 17.02
CA ALA A 73 -11.56 5.87 17.90
C ALA A 73 -11.25 4.38 17.70
N ILE A 74 -9.98 4.06 17.54
CA ILE A 74 -9.45 2.69 17.59
C ILE A 74 -8.82 2.50 18.96
N THR A 75 -9.09 1.36 19.59
CA THR A 75 -8.51 1.01 20.89
C THR A 75 -7.45 -0.06 20.73
N ALA A 76 -6.43 -0.02 21.59
CA ALA A 76 -5.35 -0.99 21.61
C ALA A 76 -5.07 -1.45 23.05
N ARG A 77 -4.61 -2.69 23.18
CA ARG A 77 -4.10 -3.30 24.41
C ARG A 77 -2.95 -4.22 24.05
N ASN A 78 -2.01 -4.42 24.97
CA ASN A 78 -0.83 -5.27 24.73
C ASN A 78 -1.12 -6.75 24.98
N ASN A 79 -2.07 -7.07 25.86
CA ASN A 79 -2.54 -8.42 26.13
C ASN A 79 -4.04 -8.45 26.42
N ILE A 80 -4.64 -9.65 26.48
CA ILE A 80 -6.09 -9.83 26.59
C ILE A 80 -6.68 -9.36 27.92
N ASP A 81 -5.88 -9.33 28.98
CA ASP A 81 -6.33 -8.98 30.34
C ASP A 81 -6.32 -7.46 30.57
N GLN A 82 -5.69 -6.70 29.67
CA GLN A 82 -5.69 -5.24 29.71
C GLN A 82 -6.99 -4.64 29.16
N GLN A 83 -7.45 -3.57 29.80
CA GLN A 83 -8.44 -2.69 29.22
C GLN A 83 -7.86 -2.05 27.94
N ALA A 84 -8.57 -2.15 26.83
CA ALA A 84 -8.18 -1.49 25.59
C ALA A 84 -8.35 0.03 25.72
N LEU A 85 -7.29 0.78 25.44
CA LEU A 85 -7.25 2.23 25.55
C LEU A 85 -7.30 2.89 24.17
N PRO A 86 -7.93 4.07 24.03
CA PRO A 86 -8.04 4.74 22.75
C PRO A 86 -6.68 5.24 22.23
N MET A 87 -6.41 4.95 20.97
CA MET A 87 -5.27 5.50 20.22
C MET A 87 -5.58 6.95 19.83
N ARG A 88 -4.91 7.90 20.48
CA ARG A 88 -5.16 9.34 20.29
C ARG A 88 -4.39 9.97 19.15
N ARG A 89 -3.32 9.34 18.65
CA ARG A 89 -2.56 9.82 17.49
C ARG A 89 -2.12 8.64 16.63
N TRP A 90 -2.17 8.84 15.33
CA TRP A 90 -1.60 7.91 14.37
C TRP A 90 -0.12 8.17 14.22
N GLU A 91 0.70 7.15 14.46
CA GLU A 91 2.15 7.22 14.29
C GLU A 91 2.59 6.29 13.16
N SER A 92 2.75 5.00 13.44
CA SER A 92 3.22 4.04 12.43
C SER A 92 2.13 3.67 11.43
N PHE A 93 0.95 3.27 11.90
CA PHE A 93 -0.16 2.86 11.05
C PHE A 93 -1.04 4.06 10.67
N LEU A 94 -1.10 4.41 9.37
CA LEU A 94 -1.79 5.60 8.86
C LEU A 94 -2.97 5.19 7.95
N PRO A 95 -4.13 4.77 8.50
CA PRO A 95 -5.29 4.41 7.69
C PRO A 95 -5.86 5.65 6.99
N ALA A 96 -6.16 5.53 5.71
CA ALA A 96 -6.65 6.64 4.90
C ALA A 96 -8.15 6.91 5.06
N THR A 97 -8.59 8.10 4.62
CA THR A 97 -10.01 8.43 4.39
C THR A 97 -10.18 9.29 3.15
N GLY A 98 -11.29 9.13 2.42
CA GLY A 98 -11.60 9.88 1.20
C GLY A 98 -11.20 9.15 -0.08
N VAL A 99 -11.69 9.68 -1.20
CA VAL A 99 -11.48 9.08 -2.53
C VAL A 99 -9.99 8.89 -2.80
N GLY A 100 -9.63 7.71 -3.30
CA GLY A 100 -8.27 7.26 -3.56
C GLY A 100 -7.60 6.52 -2.40
N GLY A 101 -8.07 6.70 -1.17
CA GLY A 101 -7.57 5.99 0.01
C GLY A 101 -6.06 6.14 0.23
N ALA A 102 -5.41 5.08 0.72
CA ALA A 102 -3.99 5.14 1.11
C ALA A 102 -3.03 5.37 -0.06
N ALA A 103 -3.44 5.00 -1.27
CA ALA A 103 -2.68 5.27 -2.49
C ALA A 103 -2.64 6.76 -2.86
N VAL A 104 -3.38 7.64 -2.17
CA VAL A 104 -3.14 9.09 -2.26
C VAL A 104 -1.86 9.44 -1.53
N HIS A 105 -1.65 8.95 -0.31
CA HIS A 105 -0.61 9.42 0.60
C HIS A 105 0.58 8.45 0.80
N TRP A 106 0.58 7.33 0.08
CA TRP A 106 1.72 6.41 0.01
C TRP A 106 2.94 7.03 -0.68
N ASN A 107 4.06 6.33 -0.63
CA ASN A 107 5.32 6.76 -1.23
C ASN A 107 5.47 6.39 -2.71
N GLY A 108 4.68 5.44 -3.23
CA GLY A 108 4.87 4.89 -4.57
C GLY A 108 5.94 3.79 -4.62
N GLN A 109 6.25 3.14 -3.51
CA GLN A 109 7.18 2.01 -3.49
C GLN A 109 6.45 0.76 -3.99
N THR A 110 6.99 0.08 -5.00
CA THR A 110 6.26 -0.98 -5.71
C THR A 110 7.12 -2.23 -5.85
N TYR A 111 7.13 -3.06 -4.81
CA TYR A 111 7.84 -4.33 -4.75
C TYR A 111 6.94 -5.50 -5.16
N ARG A 112 7.54 -6.54 -5.76
CA ARG A 112 6.91 -7.87 -5.90
C ARG A 112 7.34 -8.74 -4.72
N PHE A 113 6.47 -9.66 -4.29
CA PHE A 113 6.89 -10.76 -3.42
C PHE A 113 7.81 -11.71 -4.19
N ASN A 114 8.70 -12.40 -3.49
CA ASN A 114 9.59 -13.41 -4.09
C ASN A 114 8.86 -14.75 -4.28
N PRO A 115 9.31 -15.62 -5.20
CA PRO A 115 8.68 -16.92 -5.41
C PRO A 115 8.57 -17.78 -4.15
N THR A 116 9.56 -17.68 -3.26
CA THR A 116 9.58 -18.39 -1.97
C THR A 116 8.53 -17.88 -0.99
N ASP A 117 8.08 -16.62 -1.09
CA ASP A 117 7.09 -16.05 -0.17
C ASP A 117 5.72 -16.71 -0.32
N PHE A 118 5.39 -17.19 -1.52
CA PHE A 118 4.14 -17.87 -1.82
C PHE A 118 4.05 -19.28 -1.24
N ILE A 119 5.19 -19.93 -1.09
CA ILE A 119 5.35 -21.29 -0.56
C ILE A 119 6.17 -21.29 0.74
N TYR A 120 6.05 -20.21 1.51
CA TYR A 120 6.96 -19.89 2.63
C TYR A 120 7.07 -21.01 3.66
N LYS A 121 5.96 -21.66 4.04
CA LYS A 121 5.97 -22.74 5.01
C LYS A 121 6.69 -23.95 4.43
N SER A 122 6.22 -24.43 3.28
CA SER A 122 6.74 -25.65 2.66
C SER A 122 8.22 -25.51 2.29
N HIS A 123 8.61 -24.33 1.79
CA HIS A 123 9.98 -24.01 1.42
C HIS A 123 10.93 -24.06 2.62
N HIS A 124 10.62 -23.37 3.71
CA HIS A 124 11.50 -23.34 4.88
C HIS A 124 11.48 -24.66 5.66
N GLU A 125 10.35 -25.36 5.76
CA GLU A 125 10.32 -26.71 6.34
C GLU A 125 11.20 -27.70 5.57
N LYS A 126 11.23 -27.61 4.23
CA LYS A 126 12.09 -28.45 3.40
C LYS A 126 13.57 -28.11 3.57
N ARG A 127 13.91 -26.82 3.66
CA ARG A 127 15.30 -26.34 3.72
C ARG A 127 15.94 -26.55 5.10
N TYR A 128 15.21 -26.24 6.18
CA TYR A 128 15.77 -26.22 7.54
C TYR A 128 15.15 -27.28 8.47
N GLY A 129 14.11 -27.98 8.02
CA GLY A 129 13.36 -28.94 8.82
C GLY A 129 12.19 -28.30 9.59
N LYS A 130 11.17 -29.10 9.89
CA LYS A 130 9.93 -28.67 10.55
C LYS A 130 10.10 -28.03 11.92
N LYS A 131 11.23 -28.27 12.58
CA LYS A 131 11.53 -27.76 13.93
C LYS A 131 12.31 -26.45 13.93
N PHE A 132 12.66 -25.92 12.75
CA PHE A 132 13.43 -24.67 12.66
C PHE A 132 12.57 -23.43 12.93
N MET A 133 11.31 -23.45 12.49
CA MET A 133 10.35 -22.41 12.84
C MET A 133 9.67 -22.78 14.15
N ASP A 134 9.56 -21.82 15.06
CA ASP A 134 8.83 -22.01 16.31
C ASP A 134 7.36 -22.34 16.01
N SER A 135 6.82 -23.27 16.78
CA SER A 135 5.42 -23.69 16.72
C SER A 135 4.42 -22.56 17.04
N ASP A 136 4.86 -21.49 17.70
CA ASP A 136 4.04 -20.31 17.97
C ASP A 136 3.89 -19.38 16.73
N LEU A 137 4.75 -19.53 15.72
CA LEU A 137 4.68 -18.77 14.47
C LEU A 137 3.55 -19.29 13.59
N ARG A 138 2.66 -18.38 13.20
CA ARG A 138 1.54 -18.68 12.30
C ARG A 138 1.94 -18.50 10.84
N VAL A 139 2.52 -19.55 10.28
CA VAL A 139 3.04 -19.56 8.91
C VAL A 139 2.23 -20.52 8.02
N GLN A 140 1.92 -20.10 6.80
CA GLN A 140 1.23 -20.91 5.79
C GLN A 140 1.67 -20.54 4.38
N ASP A 141 1.45 -21.46 3.44
CA ASP A 141 1.55 -21.16 2.01
C ASP A 141 0.30 -20.39 1.56
N TRP A 142 0.44 -19.59 0.50
CA TRP A 142 -0.60 -18.65 0.07
C TRP A 142 -1.77 -19.32 -0.67
N GLY A 143 -1.57 -20.56 -1.13
CA GLY A 143 -2.54 -21.29 -1.96
C GLY A 143 -2.55 -20.86 -3.43
N VAL A 144 -1.71 -19.89 -3.79
CA VAL A 144 -1.34 -19.49 -5.15
C VAL A 144 0.17 -19.38 -5.23
N THR A 145 0.73 -19.42 -6.43
CA THR A 145 2.17 -19.32 -6.69
C THR A 145 2.54 -17.96 -7.28
N TYR A 146 3.85 -17.67 -7.32
CA TYR A 146 4.35 -16.51 -8.04
C TYR A 146 3.95 -16.53 -9.53
N ASP A 147 3.97 -17.71 -10.15
CA ASP A 147 3.62 -17.86 -11.57
C ASP A 147 2.15 -17.52 -11.84
N ASP A 148 1.25 -17.84 -10.89
CA ASP A 148 -0.16 -17.44 -10.95
C ASP A 148 -0.32 -15.90 -10.90
N LEU A 149 0.58 -15.20 -10.19
CA LEU A 149 0.49 -13.75 -9.96
C LEU A 149 1.40 -12.89 -10.83
N GLU A 150 2.39 -13.44 -11.53
CA GLU A 150 3.39 -12.67 -12.29
C GLU A 150 2.72 -11.72 -13.29
N THR A 151 1.74 -12.22 -14.03
CA THR A 151 1.01 -11.44 -15.03
C THR A 151 0.19 -10.31 -14.40
N HIS A 152 -0.27 -10.49 -13.16
CA HIS A 152 -0.98 -9.46 -12.40
C HIS A 152 -0.03 -8.40 -11.85
N TYR A 153 1.18 -8.79 -11.42
CA TYR A 153 2.22 -7.83 -11.07
C TYR A 153 2.64 -6.98 -12.26
N ASP A 154 2.89 -7.59 -13.42
CA ASP A 154 3.23 -6.86 -14.65
C ASP A 154 2.12 -5.88 -15.03
N ARG A 155 0.87 -6.34 -15.07
CA ARG A 155 -0.28 -5.48 -15.38
C ARG A 155 -0.38 -4.30 -14.42
N PHE A 156 -0.18 -4.52 -13.12
CA PHE A 156 -0.23 -3.47 -12.11
C PHE A 156 0.93 -2.48 -12.25
N GLU A 157 2.15 -2.95 -12.48
CA GLU A 157 3.31 -2.09 -12.67
C GLU A 157 3.15 -1.17 -13.89
N TYR A 158 2.61 -1.70 -15.01
CA TYR A 158 2.27 -0.93 -16.21
C TYR A 158 1.10 0.04 -15.97
N LEU A 159 0.06 -0.36 -15.25
CA LEU A 159 -1.02 0.56 -14.85
C LEU A 159 -0.47 1.76 -14.06
N CYS A 160 0.46 1.49 -13.15
CA CYS A 160 1.08 2.47 -12.27
C CYS A 160 2.29 3.19 -12.88
N GLY A 161 2.70 2.87 -14.11
CA GLY A 161 3.90 3.46 -14.74
C GLY A 161 5.19 3.24 -13.96
N THR A 162 5.32 2.12 -13.25
CA THR A 162 6.42 1.84 -12.31
C THR A 162 7.78 1.89 -12.99
N GLY A 163 8.71 2.67 -12.44
CA GLY A 163 10.08 2.78 -12.89
C GLY A 163 11.03 1.88 -12.11
N GLY A 164 12.02 1.30 -12.80
CA GLY A 164 13.05 0.47 -12.17
C GLY A 164 14.06 -0.08 -13.18
N ILE A 165 14.81 -1.08 -12.76
CA ILE A 165 15.59 -1.97 -13.63
C ILE A 165 15.25 -3.39 -13.21
N ALA A 166 14.59 -4.16 -14.07
CA ALA A 166 14.31 -5.56 -13.83
C ALA A 166 15.64 -6.31 -13.71
N GLY A 167 15.86 -7.01 -12.60
CA GLY A 167 17.04 -7.83 -12.35
C GLY A 167 16.91 -9.28 -12.80
N ASN A 168 15.69 -9.77 -13.07
CA ASN A 168 15.46 -11.11 -13.60
C ASN A 168 14.37 -11.10 -14.68
N ILE A 169 14.74 -11.27 -15.95
CA ILE A 169 13.79 -11.38 -17.07
C ILE A 169 13.80 -12.81 -17.58
N LYS A 170 12.70 -13.55 -17.36
CA LYS A 170 12.53 -14.95 -17.77
C LYS A 170 13.71 -15.86 -17.36
N GLY A 171 14.20 -15.69 -16.14
CA GLY A 171 15.33 -16.45 -15.59
C GLY A 171 16.71 -15.92 -15.98
N LYS A 172 16.80 -14.88 -16.81
CA LYS A 172 18.07 -14.23 -17.16
C LYS A 172 18.30 -13.02 -16.27
N ILE A 173 19.40 -13.07 -15.50
CA ILE A 173 19.81 -11.95 -14.65
C ILE A 173 20.25 -10.75 -15.51
N GLN A 174 19.74 -9.57 -15.16
CA GLN A 174 20.07 -8.32 -15.84
C GLN A 174 21.03 -7.49 -14.99
N PRO A 175 22.06 -6.87 -15.60
CA PRO A 175 22.95 -5.97 -14.89
C PRO A 175 22.20 -4.75 -14.31
N GLY A 176 22.50 -4.41 -13.06
CA GLY A 176 21.99 -3.20 -12.39
C GLY A 176 20.59 -3.31 -11.77
N GLY A 177 19.85 -4.38 -12.07
CA GLY A 177 18.61 -4.74 -11.36
C GLY A 177 18.86 -5.64 -10.16
N ASN A 178 17.80 -6.00 -9.44
CA ASN A 178 17.87 -6.91 -8.29
C ASN A 178 18.06 -8.37 -8.76
N PRO A 179 19.23 -9.01 -8.60
CA PRO A 179 19.43 -10.37 -9.10
C PRO A 179 18.64 -11.42 -8.30
N TYR A 180 18.09 -11.06 -7.14
CA TYR A 180 17.37 -11.95 -6.24
C TYR A 180 15.86 -11.95 -6.45
N GLU A 181 15.32 -11.04 -7.28
CA GLU A 181 13.88 -10.97 -7.48
C GLU A 181 13.33 -12.15 -8.31
N GLY A 182 12.04 -12.43 -8.10
CA GLY A 182 11.28 -13.35 -8.96
C GLY A 182 11.34 -12.98 -10.44
N TRP A 183 11.19 -13.97 -11.32
CA TRP A 183 11.29 -13.75 -12.76
C TRP A 183 10.21 -12.81 -13.28
N ARG A 184 10.56 -11.92 -14.20
CA ARG A 184 9.63 -11.01 -14.87
C ARG A 184 9.43 -11.44 -16.31
N SER A 185 8.22 -11.28 -16.82
CA SER A 185 7.92 -11.48 -18.24
C SER A 185 8.61 -10.45 -19.14
N ARG A 186 8.79 -9.22 -18.64
CA ARG A 186 9.43 -8.09 -19.34
C ARG A 186 9.97 -7.03 -18.38
N GLU A 187 10.64 -6.04 -18.94
CA GLU A 187 11.18 -4.86 -18.23
C GLU A 187 10.07 -3.98 -17.63
N TYR A 188 10.42 -3.14 -16.65
CA TYR A 188 9.55 -2.07 -16.15
C TYR A 188 9.07 -1.13 -17.28
N PRO A 189 7.86 -0.56 -17.18
CA PRO A 189 7.33 0.37 -18.19
C PRO A 189 8.14 1.68 -18.29
N ASN A 190 8.81 2.08 -17.20
CA ASN A 190 9.66 3.27 -17.15
C ASN A 190 11.07 2.92 -16.64
N PRO A 191 12.09 3.71 -17.03
CA PRO A 191 13.40 3.60 -16.39
C PRO A 191 13.31 4.00 -14.92
N ALA A 192 14.30 3.57 -14.13
CA ALA A 192 14.46 4.02 -12.75
C ALA A 192 14.48 5.56 -12.63
N LEU A 193 14.07 6.07 -11.47
CA LEU A 193 14.21 7.48 -11.15
C LEU A 193 15.69 7.91 -11.20
N LYS A 194 15.91 9.21 -11.40
CA LYS A 194 17.25 9.79 -11.31
C LYS A 194 17.83 9.55 -9.93
N GLU A 195 18.97 8.87 -9.89
CA GLU A 195 19.65 8.52 -8.65
C GLU A 195 20.17 9.79 -7.94
N PRO A 196 19.81 9.99 -6.66
CA PRO A 196 20.30 11.11 -5.87
C PRO A 196 21.70 10.82 -5.33
N TYR A 197 22.46 11.87 -5.03
CA TYR A 197 23.87 11.74 -4.67
C TYR A 197 24.10 10.85 -3.43
N PHE A 198 23.26 10.95 -2.39
CA PHE A 198 23.40 10.10 -1.20
C PHE A 198 23.24 8.60 -1.53
N ALA A 199 22.35 8.25 -2.46
CA ALA A 199 22.12 6.88 -2.86
C ALA A 199 23.23 6.36 -3.77
N ALA A 200 23.86 7.22 -4.57
CA ALA A 200 25.07 6.89 -5.33
C ALA A 200 26.26 6.57 -4.40
N LEU A 201 26.42 7.30 -3.28
CA LEU A 201 27.43 6.99 -2.27
C LEU A 201 27.18 5.59 -1.65
N PHE A 202 25.91 5.30 -1.32
CA PHE A 202 25.52 3.97 -0.83
C PHE A 202 25.79 2.88 -1.88
N ARG A 203 25.39 3.09 -3.15
CA ARG A 203 25.67 2.15 -4.26
C ARG A 203 27.15 1.83 -4.33
N LYS A 204 28.01 2.86 -4.29
CA LYS A 204 29.45 2.68 -4.34
C LYS A 204 29.93 1.81 -3.17
N ALA A 205 29.57 2.17 -1.94
CA ALA A 205 29.97 1.42 -0.75
C ALA A 205 29.49 -0.04 -0.80
N ALA A 206 28.23 -0.28 -1.16
CA ALA A 206 27.68 -1.62 -1.31
C ALA A 206 28.42 -2.44 -2.40
N THR A 207 28.76 -1.80 -3.52
CA THR A 207 29.51 -2.43 -4.62
C THR A 207 30.93 -2.77 -4.20
N ASP A 208 31.63 -1.86 -3.52
CA ASP A 208 32.99 -2.07 -3.00
C ASP A 208 33.04 -3.23 -1.99
N MET A 209 31.93 -3.47 -1.25
CA MET A 209 31.76 -4.61 -0.35
C MET A 209 31.33 -5.91 -1.04
N GLY A 210 31.07 -5.87 -2.36
CA GLY A 210 30.67 -7.04 -3.15
C GLY A 210 29.16 -7.33 -3.18
N TYR A 211 28.32 -6.49 -2.59
CA TYR A 211 26.86 -6.63 -2.63
C TYR A 211 26.28 -6.24 -4.00
N LYS A 212 24.97 -6.44 -4.18
CA LYS A 212 24.29 -6.27 -5.48
C LYS A 212 23.28 -5.11 -5.44
N PRO A 213 23.75 -3.84 -5.43
CA PRO A 213 22.85 -2.71 -5.31
C PRO A 213 22.00 -2.48 -6.57
N PHE A 214 20.73 -2.15 -6.38
CA PHE A 214 19.76 -1.87 -7.43
C PHE A 214 18.90 -0.65 -7.10
N PRO A 215 18.35 0.07 -8.10
CA PRO A 215 17.47 1.20 -7.83
C PRO A 215 16.12 0.72 -7.28
N GLN A 216 15.59 1.45 -6.30
CA GLN A 216 14.28 1.17 -5.73
C GLN A 216 13.17 1.28 -6.80
N PRO A 217 12.30 0.27 -6.95
CA PRO A 217 11.14 0.34 -7.83
C PRO A 217 10.13 1.40 -7.38
N ALA A 218 9.74 2.28 -8.31
CA ALA A 218 9.00 3.49 -7.99
C ALA A 218 7.83 3.74 -8.94
N SER A 219 6.60 3.80 -8.43
CA SER A 219 5.44 4.36 -9.15
C SER A 219 5.39 5.90 -9.07
N ASN A 220 6.56 6.52 -9.11
CA ASN A 220 6.79 7.93 -9.38
C ASN A 220 7.44 8.03 -10.77
N MET A 221 6.87 8.84 -11.66
CA MET A 221 7.25 8.82 -13.07
C MET A 221 8.64 9.40 -13.30
N SER A 222 9.54 8.62 -13.89
CA SER A 222 10.87 9.11 -14.31
C SER A 222 10.82 9.95 -15.59
N ARG A 223 9.75 9.80 -16.38
CA ARG A 223 9.47 10.51 -17.64
C ARG A 223 7.96 10.59 -17.88
N GLU A 224 7.51 11.34 -18.87
CA GLU A 224 6.10 11.30 -19.28
C GLU A 224 5.72 9.87 -19.66
N TYR A 225 4.57 9.42 -19.17
CA TYR A 225 4.09 8.07 -19.37
C TYR A 225 2.59 8.08 -19.64
N THR A 226 2.14 7.30 -20.62
CA THR A 226 0.72 7.01 -20.82
C THR A 226 0.50 5.56 -20.44
N ASN A 227 -0.35 5.33 -19.44
CA ASN A 227 -0.62 3.98 -18.98
C ASN A 227 -1.53 3.21 -19.95
N PRO A 228 -1.72 1.89 -19.78
CA PRO A 228 -2.58 1.09 -20.65
C PRO A 228 -4.05 1.54 -20.71
N GLU A 229 -4.50 2.36 -19.76
CA GLU A 229 -5.84 2.95 -19.71
C GLU A 229 -5.94 4.30 -20.48
N GLY A 230 -4.85 4.72 -21.13
CA GLY A 230 -4.78 5.96 -21.89
C GLY A 230 -4.60 7.22 -21.03
N LEU A 231 -4.30 7.08 -19.74
CA LEU A 231 -4.11 8.21 -18.83
C LEU A 231 -2.65 8.65 -18.84
N LYS A 232 -2.45 9.97 -19.02
CA LYS A 232 -1.13 10.61 -19.02
C LYS A 232 -0.69 10.97 -17.61
N MET A 233 0.55 10.61 -17.29
CA MET A 233 1.24 10.90 -16.04
C MET A 233 2.49 11.71 -16.35
N MET A 234 2.78 12.73 -15.53
CA MET A 234 3.87 13.67 -15.79
C MET A 234 5.16 13.25 -15.07
N PRO A 235 6.35 13.64 -15.56
CA PRO A 235 7.61 13.39 -14.87
C PRO A 235 7.62 13.95 -13.44
N CYS A 236 8.27 13.25 -12.52
CA CYS A 236 8.48 13.68 -11.14
C CYS A 236 9.41 14.91 -11.08
N SER A 237 8.97 15.95 -10.36
CA SER A 237 9.75 17.17 -10.09
C SER A 237 10.68 17.04 -8.87
N PHE A 238 10.61 15.91 -8.14
CA PHE A 238 11.33 15.68 -6.89
C PHE A 238 11.05 16.73 -5.80
N CYS A 239 9.78 17.12 -5.62
CA CYS A 239 9.39 18.16 -4.66
C CYS A 239 9.48 17.77 -3.16
N GLY A 240 9.68 16.48 -2.82
CA GLY A 240 9.77 16.02 -1.42
C GLY A 240 8.44 15.83 -0.67
N PHE A 241 7.29 16.04 -1.33
CA PHE A 241 5.94 15.92 -0.74
C PHE A 241 5.17 14.70 -1.28
N CYS A 242 5.73 13.49 -1.09
CA CYS A 242 5.05 12.23 -1.44
C CYS A 242 4.45 11.52 -0.21
N GLU A 243 5.27 11.25 0.80
CA GLU A 243 4.85 10.54 2.01
C GLU A 243 3.89 11.39 2.84
N ARG A 244 2.63 10.95 3.05
CA ARG A 244 1.53 11.69 3.72
C ARG A 244 0.83 12.74 2.85
N TYR A 245 1.15 12.82 1.57
CA TYR A 245 0.64 13.84 0.64
C TYR A 245 0.10 13.23 -0.65
N GLY A 246 -0.97 13.82 -1.20
CA GLY A 246 -1.29 13.69 -2.63
C GLY A 246 -0.23 14.36 -3.49
N CYS A 247 -0.07 13.90 -4.73
CA CYS A 247 0.91 14.46 -5.66
C CYS A 247 0.27 15.60 -6.48
N GLU A 248 0.87 16.79 -6.44
CA GLU A 248 0.38 17.96 -7.18
C GLU A 248 0.66 17.89 -8.69
N HIS A 249 1.60 17.05 -9.10
CA HIS A 249 2.14 17.01 -10.46
C HIS A 249 1.61 15.88 -11.33
N PHE A 250 0.62 15.10 -10.89
CA PHE A 250 0.20 13.87 -11.60
C PHE A 250 1.35 12.84 -11.81
N ALA A 251 2.41 12.94 -11.01
CA ALA A 251 3.64 12.17 -11.19
C ALA A 251 3.73 10.91 -10.32
N LYS A 252 2.95 10.83 -9.23
CA LYS A 252 2.82 9.65 -8.38
C LYS A 252 1.54 8.91 -8.74
N ALA A 253 1.62 7.60 -8.95
CA ALA A 253 0.45 6.78 -9.18
C ALA A 253 -0.50 6.85 -7.98
N SER A 254 -1.76 7.14 -8.24
CA SER A 254 -2.87 7.07 -7.29
C SER A 254 -4.14 6.78 -8.09
N PRO A 255 -5.25 6.38 -7.45
CA PRO A 255 -6.47 6.09 -8.19
C PRO A 255 -6.92 7.27 -9.06
N GLN A 256 -6.72 8.51 -8.59
CA GLN A 256 -6.98 9.74 -9.32
C GLN A 256 -6.22 9.84 -10.64
N THR A 257 -4.96 9.39 -10.67
CA THR A 257 -4.08 9.57 -11.83
C THR A 257 -4.09 8.37 -12.78
N ILE A 258 -4.42 7.17 -12.28
CA ILE A 258 -4.21 5.93 -13.06
C ILE A 258 -5.47 5.15 -13.43
N ILE A 259 -6.63 5.40 -12.81
CA ILE A 259 -7.82 4.57 -13.09
C ILE A 259 -9.18 5.25 -12.91
N LEU A 260 -9.37 6.11 -11.90
CA LEU A 260 -10.66 6.73 -11.60
C LEU A 260 -11.21 7.58 -12.76
N PRO A 261 -10.41 8.37 -13.51
CA PRO A 261 -10.94 9.12 -14.65
C PRO A 261 -11.54 8.23 -15.74
N VAL A 262 -11.10 6.98 -15.87
CA VAL A 262 -11.68 5.99 -16.80
C VAL A 262 -12.93 5.37 -16.20
N ALA A 263 -12.88 4.96 -14.93
CA ALA A 263 -14.04 4.39 -14.23
C ALA A 263 -15.24 5.35 -14.24
N LEU A 264 -15.03 6.63 -13.92
CA LEU A 264 -16.08 7.65 -13.82
C LEU A 264 -16.71 8.03 -15.16
N LYS A 265 -16.05 7.74 -16.29
CA LYS A 265 -16.63 7.93 -17.63
C LYS A 265 -17.53 6.78 -18.05
N ASN A 266 -17.47 5.64 -17.37
CA ASN A 266 -18.31 4.49 -17.68
C ASN A 266 -19.72 4.73 -17.12
N PRO A 267 -20.79 4.68 -17.94
CA PRO A 267 -22.16 4.91 -17.48
C PRO A 267 -22.67 3.86 -16.49
N ASN A 268 -21.99 2.70 -16.39
CA ASN A 268 -22.35 1.64 -15.45
C ASN A 268 -21.72 1.83 -14.06
N TYR A 269 -20.86 2.83 -13.85
CA TYR A 269 -20.26 3.10 -12.55
C TYR A 269 -20.79 4.37 -11.92
N GLU A 270 -21.21 4.27 -10.66
CA GLU A 270 -21.57 5.40 -9.81
C GLU A 270 -20.68 5.43 -8.57
N MET A 271 -20.05 6.58 -8.31
CA MET A 271 -19.30 6.82 -7.08
C MET A 271 -20.09 7.71 -6.13
N ARG A 272 -20.29 7.27 -4.90
CA ARG A 272 -20.94 8.06 -3.83
C ARG A 272 -19.96 8.28 -2.69
N THR A 273 -19.76 9.55 -2.35
CA THR A 273 -18.85 9.98 -1.26
C THR A 273 -19.64 10.37 -0.02
N GLY A 274 -18.97 10.49 1.13
CA GLY A 274 -19.63 10.71 2.41
C GLY A 274 -20.61 9.58 2.81
N CYS A 275 -20.39 8.37 2.29
CA CYS A 275 -21.23 7.20 2.50
C CYS A 275 -20.48 6.15 3.32
N GLN A 276 -20.77 6.08 4.62
CA GLN A 276 -20.15 5.12 5.54
C GLN A 276 -20.98 3.84 5.58
N VAL A 277 -20.43 2.75 5.06
CA VAL A 277 -21.06 1.42 5.17
C VAL A 277 -20.99 0.96 6.62
N LEU A 278 -22.16 0.64 7.18
CA LEU A 278 -22.32 0.20 8.57
C LEU A 278 -22.34 -1.32 8.65
N LYS A 279 -22.92 -1.98 7.64
CA LYS A 279 -23.17 -3.42 7.65
C LYS A 279 -23.33 -3.98 6.24
N VAL A 280 -22.79 -5.17 6.04
CA VAL A 280 -23.17 -6.05 4.92
C VAL A 280 -24.32 -6.92 5.39
N ASN A 281 -25.45 -6.86 4.69
CA ASN A 281 -26.63 -7.64 5.02
C ASN A 281 -26.53 -9.00 4.33
N LEU A 282 -26.75 -10.05 5.12
CA LEU A 282 -26.79 -11.41 4.64
C LEU A 282 -28.24 -11.86 4.45
N ASP A 283 -28.42 -12.86 3.60
CA ASP A 283 -29.68 -13.56 3.46
C ASP A 283 -30.08 -14.27 4.78
N SER A 284 -31.29 -14.83 4.82
CA SER A 284 -31.81 -15.50 6.03
C SER A 284 -30.95 -16.69 6.47
N THR A 285 -30.25 -17.34 5.54
CA THR A 285 -29.34 -18.46 5.83
C THR A 285 -27.95 -18.01 6.29
N LYS A 286 -27.63 -16.72 6.17
CA LYS A 286 -26.31 -16.13 6.44
C LYS A 286 -25.19 -16.68 5.57
N THR A 287 -25.51 -17.17 4.39
CA THR A 287 -24.53 -17.75 3.45
C THR A 287 -24.22 -16.82 2.27
N LYS A 288 -25.09 -15.84 1.99
CA LYS A 288 -24.91 -14.91 0.87
C LYS A 288 -25.13 -13.46 1.30
N ALA A 289 -24.26 -12.55 0.86
CA ALA A 289 -24.50 -11.11 0.96
C ALA A 289 -25.57 -10.67 -0.05
N VAL A 290 -26.52 -9.83 0.36
CA VAL A 290 -27.68 -9.42 -0.47
C VAL A 290 -27.85 -7.92 -0.58
N SER A 291 -27.28 -7.15 0.35
CA SER A 291 -27.26 -5.69 0.31
C SER A 291 -26.21 -5.13 1.26
N VAL A 292 -25.99 -3.82 1.20
CA VAL A 292 -25.27 -3.09 2.25
C VAL A 292 -26.15 -2.02 2.86
N THR A 293 -26.04 -1.82 4.17
CA THR A 293 -26.62 -0.67 4.87
C THR A 293 -25.53 0.37 5.07
N TYR A 294 -25.79 1.60 4.65
CA TYR A 294 -24.87 2.72 4.82
C TYR A 294 -25.59 3.98 5.29
N VAL A 295 -24.83 4.90 5.88
CA VAL A 295 -25.30 6.24 6.26
C VAL A 295 -24.57 7.29 5.44
N ASP A 296 -25.30 8.31 4.99
CA ASP A 296 -24.71 9.44 4.28
C ASP A 296 -24.29 10.58 5.22
N SER A 297 -23.67 11.63 4.66
CA SER A 297 -23.24 12.81 5.41
C SER A 297 -24.36 13.56 6.14
N ALA A 298 -25.62 13.37 5.75
CA ALA A 298 -26.78 13.98 6.39
C ALA A 298 -27.38 13.09 7.51
N GLY A 299 -26.75 11.94 7.80
CA GLY A 299 -27.26 10.99 8.78
C GLY A 299 -28.41 10.13 8.27
N ARG A 300 -28.69 10.13 6.96
CA ARG A 300 -29.76 9.33 6.37
C ARG A 300 -29.25 7.93 6.09
N GLU A 301 -30.04 6.94 6.48
CA GLU A 301 -29.71 5.52 6.30
C GLU A 301 -30.32 4.99 4.99
N PHE A 302 -29.52 4.25 4.24
CA PHE A 302 -29.90 3.62 2.98
C PHE A 302 -29.54 2.14 2.98
N GLU A 303 -30.34 1.37 2.25
CA GLU A 303 -30.01 0.00 1.87
C GLU A 303 -29.75 -0.04 0.36
N GLN A 304 -28.59 -0.54 -0.05
CA GLN A 304 -28.22 -0.76 -1.45
C GLN A 304 -28.18 -2.26 -1.72
N PRO A 305 -29.22 -2.87 -2.33
CA PRO A 305 -29.19 -4.25 -2.77
C PRO A 305 -28.11 -4.50 -3.82
N ALA A 306 -27.42 -5.63 -3.70
CA ALA A 306 -26.38 -6.04 -4.65
C ALA A 306 -26.15 -7.56 -4.68
N ASP A 307 -25.71 -8.09 -5.83
CA ASP A 307 -25.35 -9.51 -5.98
C ASP A 307 -23.93 -9.81 -5.47
N LEU A 308 -23.02 -8.85 -5.58
CA LEU A 308 -21.65 -8.95 -5.09
C LEU A 308 -21.30 -7.74 -4.22
N VAL A 309 -20.71 -8.00 -3.06
CA VAL A 309 -20.19 -6.97 -2.14
C VAL A 309 -18.69 -7.14 -1.99
N LEU A 310 -17.92 -6.16 -2.44
CA LEU A 310 -16.47 -6.14 -2.41
C LEU A 310 -15.97 -5.26 -1.26
N ILE A 311 -15.41 -5.89 -0.22
CA ILE A 311 -14.94 -5.18 0.98
C ILE A 311 -13.49 -4.70 0.78
N THR A 312 -13.31 -3.43 0.43
CA THR A 312 -12.02 -2.79 0.10
C THR A 312 -11.67 -1.60 1.00
N ALA A 313 -12.10 -1.66 2.26
CA ALA A 313 -12.10 -0.55 3.20
C ALA A 313 -10.81 -0.38 4.02
N PHE A 314 -9.71 -1.09 3.66
CA PHE A 314 -8.47 -1.26 4.43
C PHE A 314 -8.51 -2.39 5.46
N SER A 315 -7.39 -3.05 5.76
CA SER A 315 -7.34 -4.32 6.51
C SER A 315 -8.11 -4.28 7.84
N LEU A 316 -7.87 -3.26 8.67
CA LEU A 316 -8.53 -3.11 9.97
C LEU A 316 -10.04 -2.86 9.84
N ASN A 317 -10.45 -2.02 8.89
CA ASN A 317 -11.86 -1.71 8.67
C ASN A 317 -12.61 -2.85 7.98
N ASN A 318 -11.93 -3.64 7.13
CA ASN A 318 -12.46 -4.87 6.56
C ASN A 318 -12.83 -5.85 7.68
N VAL A 319 -11.90 -6.11 8.61
CA VAL A 319 -12.16 -6.96 9.78
C VAL A 319 -13.31 -6.41 10.61
N ARG A 320 -13.29 -5.11 10.94
CA ARG A 320 -14.38 -4.46 11.69
C ARG A 320 -15.74 -4.65 11.01
N LEU A 321 -15.82 -4.39 9.71
CA LEU A 321 -17.07 -4.52 8.96
C LEU A 321 -17.55 -5.97 8.91
N MET A 322 -16.65 -6.94 8.69
CA MET A 322 -17.01 -8.36 8.73
C MET A 322 -17.56 -8.77 10.09
N LEU A 323 -16.93 -8.35 11.19
CA LEU A 323 -17.40 -8.63 12.55
C LEU A 323 -18.78 -8.01 12.82
N LEU A 324 -18.99 -6.73 12.46
CA LEU A 324 -20.30 -6.06 12.60
C LEU A 324 -21.39 -6.69 11.72
N SER A 325 -20.99 -7.31 10.62
CA SER A 325 -21.89 -7.97 9.66
C SER A 325 -22.16 -9.44 10.00
N GLY A 326 -21.44 -10.02 10.96
CA GLY A 326 -21.53 -11.45 11.28
C GLY A 326 -20.96 -12.35 10.18
N ILE A 327 -19.98 -11.87 9.41
CA ILE A 327 -19.33 -12.62 8.33
C ILE A 327 -18.09 -13.32 8.88
N GLY A 328 -18.09 -14.65 8.81
CA GLY A 328 -17.00 -15.50 9.30
C GLY A 328 -16.96 -15.64 10.82
N LYS A 329 -16.15 -16.57 11.33
CA LYS A 329 -15.96 -16.79 12.77
C LYS A 329 -14.93 -15.80 13.32
N PRO A 330 -15.30 -14.92 14.28
CA PRO A 330 -14.35 -14.05 14.97
C PRO A 330 -13.22 -14.85 15.60
N TYR A 331 -12.00 -14.34 15.53
CA TYR A 331 -10.86 -14.98 16.17
C TYR A 331 -10.92 -14.84 17.69
N ASP A 332 -10.78 -15.96 18.40
CA ASP A 332 -10.62 -16.02 19.85
C ASP A 332 -9.18 -16.47 20.19
N PRO A 333 -8.35 -15.62 20.81
CA PRO A 333 -6.97 -15.96 21.13
C PRO A 333 -6.82 -16.95 22.30
N LYS A 334 -7.87 -17.25 23.07
CA LYS A 334 -7.81 -18.25 24.15
C LYS A 334 -8.03 -19.67 23.63
N THR A 335 -8.97 -19.83 22.71
CA THR A 335 -9.30 -21.12 22.09
C THR A 335 -8.57 -21.33 20.76
N GLU A 336 -7.97 -20.27 20.22
CA GLU A 336 -7.35 -20.18 18.90
C GLU A 336 -8.30 -20.44 17.71
N GLU A 337 -9.60 -20.46 17.97
CA GLU A 337 -10.62 -20.70 16.96
C GLU A 337 -11.02 -19.43 16.20
N GLY A 338 -11.49 -19.60 14.97
CA GLY A 338 -11.89 -18.51 14.10
C GLY A 338 -10.72 -17.90 13.32
N VAL A 339 -11.06 -17.05 12.34
CA VAL A 339 -10.07 -16.48 11.39
C VAL A 339 -10.24 -14.99 11.20
N VAL A 340 -11.41 -14.43 11.50
CA VAL A 340 -11.68 -13.01 11.27
C VAL A 340 -11.00 -12.19 12.36
N GLY A 341 -10.02 -11.37 11.97
CA GLY A 341 -9.16 -10.61 12.87
C GLY A 341 -7.92 -11.34 13.36
N LYS A 342 -7.66 -12.57 12.89
CA LYS A 342 -6.42 -13.32 13.13
C LYS A 342 -5.29 -12.80 12.21
N ASN A 343 -4.04 -13.07 12.58
CA ASN A 343 -2.84 -12.86 11.74
C ASN A 343 -2.64 -11.41 11.26
N TYR A 344 -2.92 -10.42 12.12
CA TYR A 344 -2.48 -9.05 11.84
C TYR A 344 -0.96 -9.00 11.74
N THR A 345 -0.46 -8.52 10.60
CA THR A 345 0.96 -8.30 10.35
C THR A 345 1.21 -6.83 10.05
N TYR A 346 2.38 -6.35 10.45
CA TYR A 346 2.82 -4.99 10.19
C TYR A 346 4.32 -4.98 9.85
N GLN A 347 4.74 -4.02 9.05
CA GLN A 347 6.14 -3.85 8.65
C GLN A 347 6.86 -3.01 9.71
N THR A 348 7.94 -3.55 10.27
CA THR A 348 8.84 -2.80 11.15
C THR A 348 10.11 -2.47 10.41
N THR A 349 10.52 -1.21 10.41
CA THR A 349 11.74 -0.74 9.75
C THR A 349 12.67 -0.14 10.80
N GLY A 350 13.94 -0.54 10.76
CA GLY A 350 15.01 0.16 11.48
C GLY A 350 15.67 1.19 10.57
N SER A 351 16.12 2.30 11.14
CA SER A 351 16.87 3.32 10.39
C SER A 351 18.07 3.82 11.19
N VAL A 352 19.08 4.28 10.47
CA VAL A 352 20.26 4.95 11.01
C VAL A 352 20.47 6.26 10.25
N ASN A 353 20.84 7.32 10.95
CA ASN A 353 21.22 8.59 10.33
C ASN A 353 22.72 8.61 10.09
N VAL A 354 23.12 8.97 8.87
CA VAL A 354 24.52 9.12 8.48
C VAL A 354 24.78 10.60 8.22
N PHE A 355 25.74 11.16 8.96
CA PHE A 355 26.19 12.54 8.78
C PHE A 355 27.50 12.54 8.00
N TYR A 356 27.57 13.39 6.98
CA TYR A 356 28.80 13.64 6.22
C TYR A 356 29.36 15.02 6.59
N ASP A 357 30.65 15.19 6.39
CA ASP A 357 31.27 16.52 6.46
C ASP A 357 30.82 17.42 5.29
N GLU A 358 31.22 18.68 5.34
CA GLU A 358 30.84 19.71 4.36
C GLU A 358 31.34 19.43 2.93
N THR A 359 32.23 18.45 2.73
CA THR A 359 32.67 18.05 1.39
C THR A 359 31.59 17.30 0.62
N LYS A 360 30.56 16.80 1.30
CA LYS A 360 29.42 16.10 0.70
C LYS A 360 28.15 16.93 0.85
N ASN A 361 27.80 17.65 -0.21
CA ASN A 361 26.53 18.36 -0.27
C ASN A 361 25.35 17.39 -0.54
N ILE A 362 24.68 16.96 0.51
CA ILE A 362 23.44 16.18 0.41
C ILE A 362 22.25 17.14 0.41
N ASN A 363 21.46 17.11 -0.67
CA ASN A 363 20.22 17.90 -0.77
C ASN A 363 18.99 17.00 -0.55
N PRO A 364 18.47 16.88 0.69
CA PRO A 364 17.31 16.04 0.99
C PRO A 364 15.98 16.65 0.50
N PHE A 365 15.96 17.94 0.14
CA PHE A 365 14.75 18.60 -0.36
C PHE A 365 14.34 18.09 -1.75
N MET A 366 15.32 17.77 -2.60
CA MET A 366 15.10 17.18 -3.92
C MET A 366 14.87 15.67 -3.81
N ALA A 367 13.69 15.29 -3.33
CA ALA A 367 13.32 13.91 -3.02
C ALA A 367 12.01 13.46 -3.69
N SER A 368 11.81 12.16 -3.78
CA SER A 368 10.52 11.54 -4.10
C SER A 368 10.22 10.41 -3.11
N GLY A 369 8.98 9.94 -3.06
CA GLY A 369 8.58 8.93 -2.07
C GLY A 369 9.31 7.59 -2.20
N ALA A 370 9.74 7.22 -3.41
CA ALA A 370 10.45 5.97 -3.69
C ALA A 370 11.76 6.24 -4.47
N ASN A 371 12.64 7.09 -3.93
CA ASN A 371 13.96 7.35 -4.53
C ASN A 371 15.09 6.85 -3.63
N GLY A 372 15.77 5.80 -4.07
CA GLY A 372 16.86 5.20 -3.32
C GLY A 372 17.55 4.05 -4.03
N VAL A 373 18.59 3.55 -3.38
CA VAL A 373 19.33 2.35 -3.78
C VAL A 373 19.26 1.36 -2.64
N LEU A 374 18.99 0.10 -2.99
CA LEU A 374 18.78 -1.00 -2.07
C LEU A 374 19.76 -2.14 -2.36
N ILE A 375 19.97 -2.99 -1.36
CA ILE A 375 20.52 -4.33 -1.49
C ILE A 375 19.55 -5.32 -0.84
N ASP A 376 19.44 -6.51 -1.45
CA ASP A 376 18.56 -7.59 -1.00
C ASP A 376 19.35 -8.82 -0.53
N ASP A 377 20.68 -8.72 -0.46
CA ASP A 377 21.57 -9.79 -0.02
C ASP A 377 21.21 -10.35 1.39
N PHE A 378 20.48 -9.58 2.21
CA PHE A 378 20.04 -9.94 3.56
C PHE A 378 18.51 -10.07 3.69
N ALA A 379 17.79 -10.16 2.58
CA ALA A 379 16.33 -10.26 2.53
C ALA A 379 15.86 -11.65 2.11
N SER A 380 14.60 -11.97 2.43
CA SER A 380 13.93 -13.20 1.97
C SER A 380 14.79 -14.45 2.24
N ASP A 381 14.97 -15.36 1.26
CA ASP A 381 15.80 -16.57 1.37
C ASP A 381 17.18 -16.41 0.67
N ASN A 382 17.68 -15.18 0.56
CA ASN A 382 18.88 -14.86 -0.23
C ASN A 382 20.21 -15.23 0.45
N PHE A 383 20.18 -15.64 1.71
CA PHE A 383 21.32 -16.11 2.49
C PHE A 383 20.94 -17.32 3.34
N ASP A 384 21.93 -18.05 3.87
CA ASP A 384 21.64 -19.18 4.76
C ASP A 384 21.24 -18.70 6.15
N HIS A 385 20.03 -19.07 6.56
CA HIS A 385 19.43 -18.69 7.84
C HIS A 385 19.87 -19.57 9.01
N ALA A 386 20.39 -20.78 8.74
CA ALA A 386 20.70 -21.76 9.78
C ALA A 386 21.62 -21.23 10.90
N PRO A 387 22.66 -20.42 10.60
CA PRO A 387 23.53 -19.86 11.64
C PRO A 387 22.90 -18.74 12.49
N HIS A 388 21.74 -18.21 12.08
CA HIS A 388 21.16 -16.98 12.62
C HIS A 388 19.85 -17.19 13.39
N ASN A 389 19.26 -18.39 13.33
CA ASN A 389 18.05 -18.76 14.07
C ASN A 389 16.83 -17.86 13.79
N PHE A 390 16.69 -17.37 12.55
CA PHE A 390 15.50 -16.69 12.05
C PHE A 390 15.35 -16.93 10.54
N VAL A 391 14.13 -16.95 10.01
CA VAL A 391 13.87 -17.00 8.55
C VAL A 391 13.46 -15.64 8.01
N GLY A 392 13.74 -15.40 6.73
CA GLY A 392 13.48 -14.12 6.07
C GLY A 392 14.63 -13.14 6.27
N GLY A 393 14.32 -11.87 6.47
CA GLY A 393 15.33 -10.83 6.65
C GLY A 393 14.81 -9.47 6.25
N ALA A 394 15.72 -8.57 5.89
CA ALA A 394 15.39 -7.22 5.49
C ALA A 394 16.28 -6.76 4.33
N TYR A 395 15.69 -6.00 3.41
CA TYR A 395 16.50 -5.20 2.50
C TYR A 395 17.22 -4.12 3.30
N ILE A 396 18.38 -3.68 2.81
CA ILE A 396 19.10 -2.52 3.35
C ILE A 396 19.17 -1.49 2.25
N GLY A 397 18.91 -0.22 2.56
CA GLY A 397 18.93 0.80 1.53
C GLY A 397 19.12 2.20 2.06
N ALA A 398 19.61 3.06 1.16
CA ALA A 398 19.62 4.50 1.35
C ALA A 398 18.45 5.09 0.56
N ILE A 399 17.43 5.55 1.29
CA ILE A 399 16.20 6.14 0.74
C ILE A 399 15.98 7.48 1.45
N SER A 400 15.69 8.53 0.69
CA SER A 400 15.28 9.83 1.24
C SER A 400 13.91 10.16 0.69
N THR A 401 12.89 10.10 1.54
CA THR A 401 11.50 10.38 1.11
C THR A 401 11.20 11.87 1.11
N ASN A 402 11.97 12.67 1.87
CA ASN A 402 11.77 14.10 2.04
C ASN A 402 12.96 14.81 2.71
N GLY A 403 12.92 16.14 2.71
CA GLY A 403 13.82 17.02 3.47
C GLY A 403 13.04 18.24 3.98
N ARG A 404 11.87 18.00 4.58
CA ARG A 404 10.88 19.05 4.82
C ARG A 404 11.23 19.94 6.03
N PRO A 405 10.96 21.25 5.96
CA PRO A 405 11.32 22.22 7.02
C PRO A 405 10.69 22.08 8.40
N ILE A 406 9.68 21.24 8.65
CA ILE A 406 9.12 21.02 10.00
C ILE A 406 9.41 19.61 10.49
N GLU A 407 9.24 18.59 9.63
CA GLU A 407 9.44 17.20 10.05
C GLU A 407 10.90 16.76 10.11
N ASN A 408 11.82 17.41 9.37
CA ASN A 408 13.16 16.87 9.14
C ASN A 408 14.27 17.84 9.55
N HIS A 409 14.75 17.69 10.80
CA HIS A 409 15.91 18.40 11.34
C HIS A 409 16.89 17.44 12.03
N PRO A 410 17.46 16.46 11.32
CA PRO A 410 18.45 15.58 11.93
C PRO A 410 19.70 16.40 12.25
N VAL A 411 20.09 16.41 13.51
CA VAL A 411 21.37 16.95 13.96
C VAL A 411 22.17 15.87 14.69
N PRO A 412 23.50 15.89 14.61
CA PRO A 412 24.33 14.98 15.40
C PRO A 412 23.97 15.07 16.90
N PRO A 413 23.99 13.95 17.65
CA PRO A 413 23.81 13.98 19.09
C PRO A 413 24.75 15.01 19.75
N GLY A 414 24.20 15.87 20.61
CA GLY A 414 24.97 16.93 21.28
C GLY A 414 25.10 18.24 20.48
N THR A 415 24.47 18.34 19.30
CA THR A 415 24.30 19.64 18.63
C THR A 415 23.40 20.54 19.50
N PRO A 416 23.79 21.80 19.77
CA PRO A 416 23.07 22.73 20.67
C PRO A 416 21.59 22.95 20.35
#